data_AF-A0A534RVY0-F1
#
_entry.id   AF-A0A534RVY0-F1
#
_cell.length_a   1.000
_cell.length_b   1.000
_cell.length_c   1.000
_cell.angle_alpha   90.00
_cell.angle_beta   90.00
_cell.angle_gamma   90.00
#
_symmetry.space_group_name_H-M   'P 1'
#
loop_
_entity.id
_entity.type
_entity.pdbx_description
1 polymer ?
#
loop_
_entity_poly.entity_id
_entity_poly.type
_entity_poly.pdbx_seq_one_letter_code
_entity_poly.pdbx_strand_id
1 'polypeptide(L)'
;MKKSLFLMIIGCLGIVLGGGCGGPEEEDYKSLAEASQLAQAAREAEQTSYADAFNLYQEALTIAEAVTAQYPLSPLADKLVQGEVKIGSSTFTKLKDTIVPQARLKAEAEASPLACALG
;
A
#
# COMPACT_ATOMS: atom_id res chain seq x y z
N MET A 1 -21.46 -26.85 -24.31
CA MET A 1 -20.68 -27.97 -23.74
C MET A 1 -19.34 -27.43 -23.25
N LYS A 2 -19.04 -27.69 -21.98
CA LYS A 2 -17.80 -27.33 -21.26
C LYS A 2 -16.60 -28.08 -21.83
N LYS A 3 -15.49 -27.40 -22.09
CA LYS A 3 -14.10 -27.93 -22.05
C LYS A 3 -13.19 -26.76 -21.69
N SER A 4 -12.93 -26.52 -20.40
CA SER A 4 -11.77 -27.09 -19.69
C SER A 4 -10.45 -26.71 -20.36
N LEU A 5 -9.95 -25.52 -20.01
CA LEU A 5 -8.57 -25.13 -20.23
C LEU A 5 -7.95 -24.67 -18.89
N PHE A 6 -8.25 -25.42 -17.84
CA PHE A 6 -7.47 -25.45 -16.60
C PHE A 6 -6.53 -26.65 -16.73
N LEU A 7 -5.22 -26.38 -16.80
CA LEU A 7 -4.06 -27.28 -16.65
C LEU A 7 -3.00 -26.96 -17.73
N MET A 8 -2.23 -25.90 -17.50
CA MET A 8 -0.80 -25.91 -17.81
C MET A 8 -0.05 -25.50 -16.54
N ILE A 9 0.11 -26.53 -15.71
CA ILE A 9 0.99 -26.57 -14.56
C ILE A 9 2.40 -26.87 -15.07
N ILE A 10 3.36 -26.07 -14.59
CA ILE A 10 4.78 -26.40 -14.35
C ILE A 10 5.65 -26.69 -15.57
N GLY A 11 6.66 -25.84 -15.75
CA GLY A 11 7.85 -26.19 -16.50
C GLY A 11 8.64 -24.97 -16.93
N CYS A 12 9.41 -24.39 -15.99
CA CYS A 12 10.70 -23.71 -16.20
C CYS A 12 11.00 -22.77 -15.02
N LEU A 13 11.15 -23.31 -13.81
CA LEU A 13 12.04 -22.67 -12.83
C LEU A 13 13.46 -23.14 -13.14
N GLY A 14 13.97 -22.67 -14.28
CA GLY A 14 15.37 -22.75 -14.64
C GLY A 14 16.14 -21.79 -13.75
N ILE A 15 16.94 -22.38 -12.86
CA ILE A 15 18.00 -21.72 -12.11
C ILE A 15 18.89 -20.95 -13.10
N VAL A 16 18.86 -19.61 -13.04
CA VAL A 16 19.89 -18.76 -13.65
C VAL A 16 20.11 -17.51 -12.77
N LEU A 17 21.20 -17.59 -12.01
CA LEU A 17 22.22 -16.56 -11.80
C LEU A 17 21.81 -15.18 -11.24
N GLY A 18 22.47 -14.84 -10.15
CA GLY A 18 22.77 -13.45 -9.82
C GLY A 18 22.96 -13.27 -8.33
N GLY A 19 24.22 -13.24 -7.87
CA GLY A 19 24.53 -12.64 -6.58
C GLY A 19 24.03 -11.20 -6.62
N GLY A 20 22.90 -10.94 -5.97
CA GLY A 20 22.33 -9.60 -5.87
C GLY A 20 23.18 -8.79 -4.91
N CYS A 21 24.07 -7.99 -5.47
CA CYS A 21 24.54 -6.75 -4.85
C CYS A 21 23.36 -5.75 -4.85
N GLY A 22 22.24 -6.13 -4.23
CA GLY A 22 21.12 -5.23 -3.94
C GLY A 22 21.45 -4.58 -2.61
N GLY A 23 21.81 -3.30 -2.63
CA GLY A 23 21.91 -2.56 -1.38
C GLY A 23 20.53 -2.45 -0.73
N PRO A 24 20.45 -2.25 0.60
CA PRO A 24 19.18 -2.06 1.31
C PRO A 24 18.30 -0.96 0.68
N GLU A 25 18.89 0.00 -0.04
CA GLU A 25 18.15 1.02 -0.79
C GLU A 25 17.22 0.44 -1.88
N GLU A 26 17.64 -0.58 -2.65
CA GLU A 26 16.84 -1.11 -3.76
C GLU A 26 15.56 -1.80 -3.26
N GLU A 27 15.65 -2.44 -2.09
CA GLU A 27 14.54 -3.09 -1.40
C GLU A 27 13.52 -2.04 -0.91
N ASP A 28 14.00 -0.94 -0.35
CA ASP A 28 13.13 0.15 0.14
C ASP A 28 12.34 0.82 -1.00
N TYR A 29 12.97 1.06 -2.15
CA TYR A 29 12.27 1.63 -3.32
C TYR A 29 11.18 0.69 -3.82
N LYS A 30 11.41 -0.63 -3.78
CA LYS A 30 10.39 -1.61 -4.14
C LYS A 30 9.22 -1.60 -3.16
N SER A 31 9.50 -1.59 -1.85
CA SER A 31 8.46 -1.48 -0.82
C SER A 31 7.66 -0.19 -0.97
N LEU A 32 8.32 0.94 -1.28
CA LEU A 32 7.61 2.19 -1.50
C LEU A 32 6.75 2.19 -2.78
N ALA A 33 7.20 1.53 -3.84
CA ALA A 33 6.41 1.33 -5.05
C ALA A 33 5.15 0.50 -4.76
N GLU A 34 5.26 -0.55 -3.95
CA GLU A 34 4.14 -1.36 -3.48
C GLU A 34 3.15 -0.53 -2.64
N ALA A 35 3.64 0.25 -1.67
CA ALA A 35 2.81 1.18 -0.90
C ALA A 35 2.05 2.17 -1.80
N SER A 36 2.71 2.65 -2.87
CA SER A 36 2.08 3.56 -3.83
C SER A 36 0.98 2.89 -4.67
N GLN A 37 1.18 1.63 -5.05
CA GLN A 37 0.16 0.84 -5.75
C GLN A 37 -1.04 0.58 -4.85
N LEU A 38 -0.81 0.21 -3.59
CA LEU A 38 -1.88 0.00 -2.60
C LEU A 38 -2.66 1.29 -2.35
N ALA A 39 -2.00 2.44 -2.19
CA ALA A 39 -2.69 3.73 -2.02
C ALA A 39 -3.53 4.13 -3.24
N GLN A 40 -3.08 3.76 -4.45
CA GLN A 40 -3.87 3.97 -5.67
C GLN A 40 -5.09 3.02 -5.72
N ALA A 41 -4.89 1.74 -5.42
CA ALA A 41 -5.98 0.76 -5.36
C ALA A 41 -7.02 1.12 -4.29
N ALA A 42 -6.57 1.63 -3.13
CA ALA A 42 -7.44 2.12 -2.06
C ALA A 42 -8.35 3.26 -2.57
N ARG A 43 -7.79 4.20 -3.33
CA ARG A 43 -8.55 5.30 -3.92
C ARG A 43 -9.59 4.83 -4.93
N GLU A 44 -9.29 3.78 -5.67
CA GLU A 44 -10.25 3.15 -6.58
C GLU A 44 -11.34 2.43 -5.81
N ALA A 45 -10.98 1.72 -4.73
CA ALA A 45 -11.91 1.03 -3.85
C ALA A 45 -12.88 1.98 -3.12
N GLU A 46 -12.50 3.25 -2.85
CA GLU A 46 -13.43 4.26 -2.29
C GLU A 46 -14.71 4.45 -3.13
N GLN A 47 -14.71 4.04 -4.40
CA GLN A 47 -15.90 4.11 -5.26
C GLN A 47 -16.93 3.00 -4.97
N THR A 48 -16.52 1.92 -4.32
CA THR A 48 -17.35 0.71 -4.14
C THR A 48 -17.43 0.21 -2.71
N SER A 49 -16.36 0.36 -1.92
CA SER A 49 -16.36 0.04 -0.49
C SER A 49 -15.29 0.84 0.25
N TYR A 50 -15.73 1.61 1.24
CA TYR A 50 -14.81 2.31 2.13
C TYR A 50 -14.06 1.37 3.08
N ALA A 51 -14.63 0.20 3.39
CA ALA A 51 -13.94 -0.81 4.19
C ALA A 51 -12.71 -1.36 3.46
N ASP A 52 -12.87 -1.75 2.19
CA ASP A 52 -11.74 -2.21 1.37
C ASP A 52 -10.71 -1.09 1.16
N ALA A 53 -11.18 0.13 0.89
CA ALA A 53 -10.29 1.30 0.76
C ALA A 53 -9.48 1.54 2.04
N PHE A 54 -10.11 1.49 3.21
CA PHE A 54 -9.42 1.66 4.49
C PHE A 54 -8.33 0.61 4.69
N ASN A 55 -8.63 -0.67 4.45
CA ASN A 55 -7.66 -1.76 4.59
C ASN A 55 -6.43 -1.53 3.69
N LEU A 56 -6.65 -1.15 2.43
CA LEU A 56 -5.57 -0.88 1.47
C LEU A 56 -4.74 0.35 1.86
N TYR A 57 -5.36 1.44 2.33
CA TYR A 57 -4.62 2.60 2.83
C TYR A 57 -3.81 2.26 4.09
N GLN A 58 -4.37 1.44 4.98
CA GLN A 58 -3.69 1.00 6.21
C GLN A 58 -2.47 0.13 5.88
N GLU A 59 -2.57 -0.75 4.89
CA GLU A 59 -1.45 -1.55 4.41
C GLU A 59 -0.37 -0.68 3.75
N ALA A 60 -0.77 0.25 2.88
CA ALA A 60 0.15 1.23 2.29
C ALA A 60 0.90 2.05 3.36
N LEU A 61 0.19 2.49 4.40
CA LEU A 61 0.79 3.22 5.52
C LEU A 61 1.79 2.33 6.30
N THR A 62 1.42 1.07 6.56
CA THR A 62 2.28 0.13 7.31
C THR A 62 3.61 -0.08 6.59
N ILE A 63 3.59 -0.25 5.26
CA ILE A 63 4.81 -0.41 4.47
C ILE A 63 5.65 0.87 4.50
N ALA A 64 5.03 2.03 4.36
CA ALA A 64 5.73 3.31 4.41
C ALA A 64 6.37 3.58 5.78
N GLU A 65 5.65 3.26 6.86
CA GLU A 65 6.19 3.32 8.23
C GLU A 65 7.38 2.37 8.39
N ALA A 66 7.30 1.16 7.84
CA ALA A 66 8.38 0.20 7.87
C ALA A 66 9.64 0.70 7.12
N VAL A 67 9.49 1.39 5.99
CA VAL A 67 10.62 2.04 5.28
C VAL A 67 11.27 3.10 6.16
N THR A 68 10.48 3.92 6.86
CA THR A 68 11.03 4.96 7.75
C THR A 68 11.64 4.40 9.04
N ALA A 69 11.12 3.29 9.56
CA ALA A 69 11.53 2.72 10.83
C ALA A 69 12.74 1.78 10.72
N GLN A 70 12.83 1.00 9.64
CA GLN A 70 13.93 0.06 9.42
C GLN A 70 15.23 0.78 9.05
N TYR A 71 15.14 1.91 8.34
CA TYR A 71 16.31 2.63 7.85
C TYR A 71 16.19 4.15 8.10
N PRO A 72 16.21 4.60 9.36
CA PRO A 72 16.00 6.00 9.72
C PRO A 72 17.08 6.96 9.18
N LEU A 73 18.21 6.43 8.70
CA LEU A 73 19.30 7.20 8.10
C LEU A 73 19.37 7.05 6.57
N SER A 74 18.43 6.33 5.93
CA SER A 74 18.43 6.23 4.48
C SER A 74 17.98 7.55 3.85
N PRO A 75 18.58 7.97 2.71
CA PRO A 75 18.14 9.15 1.99
C PRO A 75 16.66 9.06 1.57
N LEU A 76 16.16 7.84 1.35
CA LEU A 76 14.76 7.61 0.99
C LEU A 76 13.81 7.87 2.17
N ALA A 77 14.14 7.37 3.37
CA ALA A 77 13.35 7.63 4.56
C ALA A 77 13.26 9.14 4.86
N ASP A 78 14.38 9.86 4.76
CA ASP A 78 14.41 11.31 4.96
C ASP A 78 13.53 12.05 3.94
N LYS A 79 13.69 11.75 2.64
CA LYS A 79 12.86 12.32 1.56
C LYS A 79 11.37 12.00 1.70
N LEU A 80 11.05 10.80 2.19
CA LEU A 80 9.66 10.38 2.42
C LEU A 80 9.03 11.18 3.57
N VAL A 81 9.75 11.35 4.68
CA VAL A 81 9.31 12.14 5.84
C VAL A 81 9.19 13.63 5.49
N GLN A 82 10.12 14.17 4.69
CA GLN A 82 10.07 15.55 4.19
C GLN A 82 8.97 15.76 3.14
N GLY A 83 8.37 14.68 2.62
CA GLY A 83 7.31 14.74 1.61
C GLY A 83 7.80 15.05 0.19
N GLU A 84 9.12 14.97 -0.05
CA GLU A 84 9.70 15.04 -1.39
C GLU A 84 9.32 13.83 -2.24
N VAL A 85 9.14 12.69 -1.57
CA VAL A 85 8.67 11.45 -2.17
C VAL A 85 7.24 11.18 -1.71
N LYS A 86 6.39 10.78 -2.66
CA LYS A 86 4.96 10.53 -2.45
C LYS A 86 4.65 9.04 -2.43
N ILE A 87 3.59 8.70 -1.71
CA ILE A 87 2.94 7.38 -1.72
C ILE A 87 1.67 7.54 -2.55
N GLY A 88 1.71 7.03 -3.77
CA GLY A 88 0.70 7.33 -4.79
C GLY A 88 0.62 8.85 -5.05
N SER A 89 -0.53 9.46 -4.78
CA SER A 89 -0.76 10.90 -5.01
C SER A 89 -0.49 11.79 -3.79
N SER A 90 -0.16 11.22 -2.64
CA SER A 90 -0.09 11.94 -1.35
C SER A 90 1.26 11.80 -0.67
N THR A 91 1.60 12.76 0.20
CA THR A 91 2.79 12.65 1.05
C THR A 91 2.56 11.64 2.18
N PHE A 92 3.64 11.13 2.78
CA PHE A 92 3.58 10.23 3.93
C PHE A 92 2.74 10.81 5.08
N THR A 93 3.01 12.06 5.46
CA THR A 93 2.24 12.78 6.50
C THR A 93 0.76 12.89 6.16
N LYS A 94 0.41 13.19 4.89
CA LYS A 94 -1.00 13.28 4.49
C LYS A 94 -1.70 11.93 4.50
N LEU A 95 -1.00 10.87 4.09
CA LEU A 95 -1.52 9.50 4.15
C LEU A 95 -1.83 9.13 5.61
N LYS A 96 -0.87 9.34 6.51
CA LYS A 96 -0.95 8.98 7.93
C LYS A 96 -1.96 9.82 8.72
N ASP A 97 -1.89 11.14 8.59
CA ASP A 97 -2.59 12.06 9.51
C ASP A 97 -3.96 12.47 8.98
N THR A 98 -4.28 12.19 7.71
CA THR A 98 -5.56 12.59 7.11
C THR A 98 -6.26 11.44 6.42
N ILE A 99 -5.61 10.80 5.44
CA ILE A 99 -6.31 9.84 4.56
C ILE A 99 -6.71 8.59 5.32
N VAL A 100 -5.80 7.94 6.05
CA VAL A 100 -6.10 6.73 6.82
C VAL A 100 -7.19 7.01 7.89
N PRO A 101 -7.10 8.06 8.73
CA PRO A 101 -8.15 8.40 9.67
C PRO A 101 -9.52 8.67 9.01
N GLN A 102 -9.53 9.39 7.88
CA GLN A 102 -10.78 9.66 7.17
C GLN A 102 -11.37 8.40 6.53
N ALA A 103 -10.54 7.55 5.92
CA ALA A 103 -10.98 6.28 5.36
C ALA A 103 -11.58 5.37 6.45
N ARG A 104 -11.00 5.36 7.66
CA ARG A 104 -11.55 4.66 8.81
C ARG A 104 -12.96 5.16 9.17
N LEU A 105 -13.12 6.48 9.31
CA LEU A 105 -14.43 7.07 9.64
C LEU A 105 -15.49 6.74 8.57
N LYS A 106 -15.12 6.77 7.29
CA LYS A 106 -16.01 6.38 6.19
C LYS A 106 -16.37 4.89 6.24
N ALA A 107 -15.41 4.01 6.53
CA ALA A 107 -15.65 2.57 6.68
C ALA A 107 -16.56 2.26 7.87
N GLU A 108 -16.37 2.94 9.01
CA GLU A 108 -17.22 2.84 10.19
C GLU A 108 -18.66 3.30 9.89
N ALA A 109 -18.81 4.41 9.16
CA ALA A 109 -20.11 4.93 8.74
C ALA A 109 -20.83 4.00 7.74
N GLU A 110 -20.10 3.37 6.82
CA GLU A 110 -20.62 2.35 5.90
C GLU A 110 -21.15 1.13 6.67
N ALA A 111 -20.40 0.67 7.68
CA ALA A 111 -20.78 -0.49 8.49
C ALA A 111 -21.93 -0.20 9.46
N SER A 112 -22.07 1.03 9.94
CA SER A 112 -23.12 1.42 10.89
C SER A 112 -23.71 2.81 10.60
N PRO A 113 -24.60 2.93 9.60
CA PRO A 113 -25.18 4.21 9.20
C PRO A 113 -25.96 4.91 10.32
N LEU A 114 -26.56 4.14 11.22
CA LEU A 114 -27.34 4.65 12.36
C LEU A 114 -26.45 5.23 13.47
N ALA A 115 -25.20 4.77 13.61
CA ALA A 115 -24.27 5.29 14.61
C ALA A 115 -23.83 6.73 14.27
N CYS A 116 -23.77 7.08 12.98
CA CYS A 116 -23.46 8.45 12.54
C CYS A 116 -24.63 9.43 12.68
N ALA A 117 -25.87 8.95 12.84
CA ALA A 117 -27.05 9.81 12.95
C ALA A 117 -27.33 10.31 14.38
N LEU A 118 -26.62 9.77 15.37
CA LEU A 118 -26.85 10.01 16.81
C LEU A 118 -25.75 10.84 17.50
N GLY A 119 -24.72 11.29 16.75
CA GLY A 119 -23.64 12.16 17.23
C GLY A 119 -23.73 13.56 16.65
#